data_AF-A0A535KK91-F1
#
_entry.id   AF-A0A535KK91-F1
#
_cell.length_a   1.000
_cell.length_b   1.000
_cell.length_c   1.000
_cell.angle_alpha   90.00
_cell.angle_beta   90.00
_cell.angle_gamma   90.00
#
_symmetry.space_group_name_H-M   'P 1'
#
loop_
_entity.id
_entity.type
_entity.pdbx_description
1 polymer ?
#
loop_
_entity_poly.entity_id
_entity_poly.type
_entity_poly.pdbx_seq_one_letter_code
_entity_poly.pdbx_strand_id
1 'polypeptide(L)' 'MVGGGLDYSAAFQRGIELIGKRWTGAVVKALIRQPARFNQLLAGIPGISDRVLTERLRE' A
#
# COMPACT_ATOMS: atom_id res chain seq x y z
N MET A 1 -29.68 -15.38 -18.67
CA MET A 1 -29.62 -13.91 -18.75
C MET A 1 -29.11 -13.39 -17.41
N VAL A 2 -27.80 -13.52 -17.13
CA VAL A 2 -27.20 -12.96 -15.91
C VAL A 2 -26.66 -11.59 -16.28
N GLY A 3 -27.47 -10.56 -16.06
CA GLY A 3 -26.98 -9.18 -16.04
C GLY A 3 -26.18 -8.98 -14.77
N GLY A 4 -24.94 -9.49 -14.74
CA GLY A 4 -23.98 -9.17 -13.69
C GLY A 4 -23.51 -7.74 -13.92
N GLY A 5 -24.25 -6.76 -13.40
CA GLY A 5 -23.71 -5.43 -13.22
C GLY A 5 -22.45 -5.55 -12.38
N LEU A 6 -21.32 -5.04 -12.86
CA LEU A 6 -20.10 -4.96 -12.05
C LEU A 6 -20.47 -4.18 -10.79
N ASP A 7 -20.40 -4.84 -9.62
CA ASP A 7 -20.57 -4.19 -8.32
C ASP A 7 -19.41 -3.21 -8.11
N TYR A 8 -19.58 -1.99 -8.65
CA TYR A 8 -18.59 -0.93 -8.54
C TYR A 8 -18.61 -0.38 -7.13
N SER A 9 -17.62 -0.75 -6.33
CA SER A 9 -17.36 -0.16 -5.03
C SER A 9 -16.32 0.95 -5.16
N ALA A 10 -16.78 2.21 -5.00
CA ALA A 10 -15.88 3.36 -4.99
C ALA A 10 -14.83 3.28 -3.87
N ALA A 11 -15.15 2.64 -2.75
CA ALA A 11 -14.20 2.41 -1.67
C ALA A 11 -13.12 1.40 -2.06
N PHE A 12 -13.51 0.32 -2.74
CA PHE A 12 -12.56 -0.68 -3.25
C PHE A 12 -11.65 -0.06 -4.32
N GLN A 13 -12.22 0.69 -5.26
CA GLN A 13 -11.45 1.37 -6.31
C GLN A 13 -10.40 2.32 -5.70
N ARG A 14 -10.76 3.14 -4.72
CA ARG A 14 -9.81 4.00 -3.99
C ARG A 14 -8.73 3.20 -3.25
N GLY A 15 -9.10 2.07 -2.64
CA GLY A 15 -8.13 1.17 -2.00
C GLY A 15 -7.11 0.62 -2.99
N ILE A 16 -7.57 0.18 -4.17
CA ILE A 16 -6.70 -0.32 -5.24
C ILE A 16 -5.79 0.79 -5.79
N GLU A 17 -6.30 2.01 -5.98
CA GLU A 17 -5.50 3.16 -6.39
C GLU A 17 -4.39 3.49 -5.38
N LEU A 18 -4.70 3.40 -4.08
CA LEU A 18 -3.71 3.61 -3.02
C LEU A 18 -2.64 2.51 -3.03
N ILE A 19 -3.04 1.24 -3.08
CA ILE A 19 -2.12 0.09 -3.08
C ILE A 19 -1.27 0.04 -4.37
N GLY A 20 -1.82 0.48 -5.49
CA GLY A 20 -1.14 0.55 -6.79
C GLY A 20 -0.02 1.61 -6.84
N LYS A 21 0.03 2.55 -5.89
CA LYS A 21 1.15 3.50 -5.81
C LYS A 21 2.46 2.79 -5.50
N ARG A 22 3.53 3.26 -6.12
CA ARG A 22 4.88 2.71 -5.93
C ARG A 22 5.24 2.68 -4.45
N TRP A 23 5.68 1.50 -3.99
CA TRP A 23 6.08 1.16 -2.61
C TRP A 23 4.95 0.98 -1.58
N THR A 24 3.71 1.42 -1.83
CA THR A 24 2.63 1.29 -0.85
C THR A 24 2.34 -0.17 -0.50
N GLY A 25 2.24 -1.05 -1.51
CA GLY A 25 2.04 -2.47 -1.27
C GLY A 25 3.18 -3.13 -0.47
N ALA A 26 4.42 -2.67 -0.64
CA ALA A 26 5.57 -3.19 0.11
C ALA A 26 5.53 -2.76 1.58
N VAL A 27 5.20 -1.50 1.85
CA VAL A 27 5.02 -0.96 3.21
C VAL A 27 3.87 -1.66 3.92
N VAL A 28 2.72 -1.78 3.26
CA VAL A 28 1.54 -2.48 3.80
C VAL A 28 1.85 -3.94 4.08
N LYS A 29 2.51 -4.66 3.16
CA LYS A 29 2.91 -6.06 3.38
C LYS A 29 3.84 -6.24 4.58
N ALA A 30 4.76 -5.30 4.80
CA ALA A 30 5.65 -5.33 5.95
C ALA A 30 4.90 -5.11 7.28
N LEU A 31 3.93 -4.18 7.29
CA LEU A 31 3.14 -3.84 8.47
C LEU A 31 2.01 -4.84 8.78
N ILE A 32 1.49 -5.55 7.78
CA ILE A 32 0.46 -6.59 7.96
C ILE A 32 0.97 -7.72 8.86
N ARG A 33 2.26 -8.08 8.76
CA ARG A 33 2.81 -9.19 9.54
C ARG A 33 3.08 -8.80 10.98
N GLN A 34 3.60 -7.60 11.21
CA GLN A 34 3.90 -7.06 12.54
C GLN A 34 4.13 -5.55 12.49
N PRO A 35 3.95 -4.84 13.61
CA PRO A 35 4.43 -3.47 13.74
C PRO A 35 5.93 -3.38 13.46
N ALA A 36 6.35 -2.43 12.63
CA ALA A 36 7.75 -2.24 12.27
C ALA A 36 8.17 -0.79 12.50
N ARG A 37 9.41 -0.59 12.95
CA ARG A 37 10.02 0.74 13.05
C ARG A 37 10.42 1.24 11.66
N PHE A 38 10.55 2.55 11.51
CA PHE A 38 10.97 3.19 10.26
C PHE A 38 12.24 2.56 9.66
N ASN A 39 13.32 2.42 10.46
CA ASN A 39 14.57 1.82 9.99
C ASN A 39 14.43 0.35 9.58
N GLN A 40 13.49 -0.39 10.19
CA GLN A 40 13.24 -1.78 9.80
C GLN A 40 12.50 -1.86 8.46
N LEU A 41 11.57 -0.93 8.21
CA LEU A 41 10.90 -0.81 6.90
C LEU A 41 11.89 -0.40 5.81
N LEU A 42 12.77 0.55 6.10
CA LEU A 42 13.81 1.02 5.19
C LEU A 42 14.79 -0.11 4.81
N ALA A 43 15.24 -0.88 5.81
CA ALA A 43 16.11 -2.03 5.58
C ALA A 43 15.39 -3.20 4.88
N GLY A 44 14.08 -3.36 5.12
CA GLY A 44 13.27 -4.45 4.56
C GLY A 44 12.77 -4.20 3.14
N ILE A 45 12.80 -2.96 2.65
CA ILE A 45 12.31 -2.57 1.33
C ILE A 45 13.49 -2.05 0.48
N PRO A 46 14.18 -2.93 -0.25
CA PRO A 46 15.36 -2.53 -1.02
C PRO A 46 14.99 -1.52 -2.11
N GLY A 47 15.66 -0.36 -2.09
CA GLY A 47 15.51 0.70 -3.09
C GLY A 47 14.47 1.79 -2.78
N ILE A 48 13.80 1.73 -1.63
CA ILE A 48 13.00 2.87 -1.15
C ILE A 48 13.93 3.90 -0.48
N SER A 49 13.68 5.19 -0.71
CA SER A 49 14.39 6.26 0.00
C SER A 49 13.63 6.68 1.25
N ASP A 50 14.34 7.26 2.22
CA ASP A 50 13.75 7.79 3.46
C ASP A 50 12.57 8.73 3.21
N ARG A 51 12.74 9.62 2.22
CA ARG A 51 11.71 10.57 1.81
C ARG A 51 10.46 9.85 1.31
N VAL A 52 10.62 8.88 0.42
CA VAL A 52 9.50 8.15 -0.18
C VAL A 52 8.80 7.29 0.87
N LEU A 53 9.55 6.66 1.78
CA LEU A 53 8.97 5.92 2.89
C LEU A 53 8.15 6.83 3.82
N THR A 54 8.67 8.02 4.13
CA THR A 54 7.97 9.00 4.98
C THR A 54 6.68 9.50 4.32
N GLU A 55 6.72 9.81 3.02
CA GLU A 55 5.52 10.20 2.26
C GLU A 55 4.47 9.08 2.29
N ARG A 56 4.87 7.83 2.12
CA ARG A 56 3.97 6.66 2.14
C ARG A 56 3.36 6.35 3.50
N LEU A 57 4.05 6.67 4.59
CA LEU A 57 3.53 6.50 5.95
C LEU A 57 2.60 7.65 6.38
N ARG A 58 2.59 8.77 5.64
CA ARG A 58 1.79 9.97 5.93
C ARG A 58 0.49 10.03 5.13
N GLU A 59 0.45 9.42 3.94
CA GLU A 59 -0.78 9.21 3.15
C GLU A 59 -1.79 8.32 3.88
#